data_AF-A0A6M3J327-F1
#
_entry.id   AF-A0A6M3J327-F1
#
_cell.length_a   1.000
_cell.length_b   1.000
_cell.length_c   1.000
_cell.angle_alpha   90.00
_cell.angle_beta   90.00
_cell.angle_gamma   90.00
#
_symmetry.space_group_name_H-M   'P 1'
#
loop_
_entity.id
_entity.type
_entity.pdbx_description
1 polymer ?
#
loop_
_entity_poly.entity_id
_entity_poly.type
_entity_poly.pdbx_seq_one_letter_code
_entity_poly.pdbx_strand_id
1 'polypeptide(L)' 'MKISKDAQIKLFEHRLRRLKGVYVQLGAILESIEAALDGQEPSDFMLSFPIVRRVYDLVCLSKNKEVL' A
#
# COMPACT_ATOMS: atom_id res chain seq x y z
N MET A 1 -15.64 -22.15 -29.89
CA MET A 1 -16.79 -21.40 -29.35
C MET A 1 -16.36 -19.94 -29.18
N LYS A 2 -16.94 -18.97 -29.92
CA LYS A 2 -16.60 -17.55 -29.74
C LYS A 2 -17.32 -17.02 -28.49
N ILE A 3 -16.57 -16.41 -27.57
CA ILE A 3 -17.14 -15.74 -26.40
C ILE A 3 -18.00 -14.57 -26.90
N SER A 4 -19.23 -14.44 -26.39
CA SER A 4 -20.10 -13.29 -26.69
C SER A 4 -19.41 -11.98 -26.31
N LYS A 5 -19.63 -10.92 -27.10
CA LYS A 5 -19.12 -9.57 -26.80
C LYS A 5 -19.46 -9.13 -25.37
N ASP A 6 -20.65 -9.46 -24.87
CA ASP A 6 -21.08 -9.11 -23.51
C ASP A 6 -20.26 -9.82 -22.43
N ALA A 7 -19.89 -11.08 -22.68
CA ALA A 7 -19.03 -11.84 -21.77
C ALA A 7 -17.60 -11.30 -21.79
N GLN A 8 -17.11 -10.78 -22.93
CA GLN A 8 -15.81 -10.10 -23.00
C GLN A 8 -15.83 -8.77 -22.24
N ILE A 9 -16.88 -7.97 -22.37
CA ILE A 9 -17.04 -6.70 -21.64
C ILE A 9 -17.05 -6.93 -20.12
N LYS A 10 -17.84 -7.89 -19.65
CA LYS A 10 -17.90 -8.24 -18.22
C LYS A 10 -16.54 -8.68 -17.67
N LEU A 11 -15.80 -9.49 -18.44
CA LEU A 11 -14.46 -9.92 -18.05
C LEU A 11 -13.49 -8.72 -17.95
N PHE A 12 -13.58 -7.78 -18.89
CA PHE A 12 -12.75 -6.58 -18.89
C PHE A 12 -13.06 -5.66 -17.70
N GLU A 13 -14.34 -5.41 -17.42
CA GLU A 13 -14.76 -4.63 -16.24
C GLU A 13 -14.25 -5.25 -14.94
N HIS A 14 -14.34 -6.57 -14.80
CA HIS A 14 -13.84 -7.26 -13.61
C HIS A 14 -12.33 -7.04 -13.42
N ARG A 15 -11.55 -7.12 -14.52
CA ARG A 15 -10.11 -6.84 -14.49
C ARG A 15 -9.81 -5.40 -14.12
N LEU A 16 -10.56 -4.44 -14.67
CA LEU A 16 -10.41 -3.02 -14.32
C LEU A 16 -10.69 -2.75 -12.84
N ARG A 17 -11.73 -3.36 -12.27
CA ARG A 17 -12.04 -3.22 -10.83
C ARG A 17 -10.91 -3.78 -9.97
N ARG A 18 -10.35 -4.94 -10.34
CA ARG A 18 -9.20 -5.51 -9.63
C ARG A 18 -7.99 -4.60 -9.71
N LEU A 19 -7.68 -4.05 -10.89
CA LEU A 19 -6.55 -3.14 -11.08
C LEU A 19 -6.72 -1.86 -10.26
N LYS A 20 -7.93 -1.28 -10.23
CA LYS A 20 -8.26 -0.13 -9.38
C LYS A 20 -8.00 -0.44 -7.90
N GLY A 21 -8.43 -1.61 -7.42
CA GLY A 21 -8.18 -2.02 -6.04
C GLY A 21 -6.69 -2.08 -5.70
N VAL A 22 -5.87 -2.66 -6.58
CA VAL A 22 -4.40 -2.68 -6.41
C VAL A 22 -3.83 -1.27 -6.37
N TYR A 23 -4.27 -0.38 -7.27
CA TYR A 23 -3.77 0.99 -7.32
C TYR A 23 -4.07 1.77 -6.03
N VAL A 24 -5.30 1.65 -5.51
CA VAL A 24 -5.69 2.28 -4.24
C VAL A 24 -4.86 1.73 -3.08
N GLN A 25 -4.65 0.41 -3.02
CA GLN A 25 -3.84 -0.20 -1.97
C GLN A 25 -2.38 0.28 -2.02
N LEU A 26 -1.80 0.37 -3.21
CA LEU A 26 -0.43 0.89 -3.37
C LEU A 26 -0.33 2.35 -2.94
N GLY A 27 -1.32 3.19 -3.28
CA GLY A 27 -1.37 4.58 -2.82
C GLY A 27 -1.37 4.68 -1.29
N ALA A 28 -2.22 3.90 -0.62
CA ALA A 28 -2.29 3.91 0.84
C ALA A 28 -0.99 3.42 1.53
N ILE A 29 -0.29 2.47 0.92
CA ILE A 29 1.04 2.04 1.40
C ILE A 29 2.06 3.15 1.27
N LEU A 30 2.08 3.86 0.13
CA LEU A 30 3.00 4.99 -0.10
C LEU A 30 2.75 6.13 0.88
N GLU A 31 1.49 6.53 1.07
CA GLU A 31 1.10 7.55 2.05
C GLU A 31 1.54 7.15 3.47
N SER A 32 1.42 5.87 3.83
CA SER A 32 1.87 5.37 5.14
C SER A 32 3.39 5.39 5.29
N ILE A 33 4.14 5.16 4.20
CA ILE A 33 5.61 5.30 4.19
C ILE A 33 5.99 6.76 4.41
N GLU A 34 5.35 7.70 3.72
CA GLU A 34 5.60 9.13 3.87
C GLU A 34 5.31 9.60 5.30
N ALA A 35 4.15 9.22 5.85
CA ALA A 35 3.82 9.52 7.25
C ALA A 35 4.85 8.94 8.24
N ALA A 36 5.32 7.72 8.01
CA ALA A 36 6.37 7.10 8.82
C ALA A 36 7.69 7.87 8.76
N LEU A 37 8.10 8.34 7.56
CA LEU A 37 9.29 9.16 7.36
C LEU A 37 9.19 10.52 8.07
N ASP A 38 7.99 11.10 8.11
CA ASP A 38 7.68 12.29 8.90
C ASP A 38 7.60 12.01 10.42
N GLY A 39 7.78 10.75 10.81
CA GLY A 39 7.86 10.32 12.20
C GLY A 39 6.50 10.11 12.86
N GLN A 40 5.42 10.04 12.08
CA GLN A 40 4.10 9.62 12.54
C GLN A 40 4.03 8.10 12.62
N GLU A 41 3.31 7.57 13.59
CA GLU A 41 3.13 6.12 13.74
C GLU A 41 2.06 5.61 12.77
N PRO A 42 2.40 4.67 11.86
CA PRO A 42 1.41 4.04 10.99
C PRO A 42 0.45 3.16 11.80
N SER A 43 -0.78 2.99 11.30
CA SER A 43 -1.73 2.05 11.91
C SER A 43 -1.21 0.59 11.93
N ASP A 44 -1.68 -0.22 12.87
CA ASP A 44 -1.35 -1.66 12.98
C ASP A 44 -1.57 -2.43 11.67
N PHE A 45 -2.65 -2.10 10.96
CA PHE A 45 -2.92 -2.68 9.65
C PHE A 45 -1.80 -2.35 8.66
N MET A 46 -1.36 -1.08 8.61
CA MET A 46 -0.26 -0.67 7.73
C MET A 46 1.09 -1.25 8.16
N LEU A 47 1.31 -1.43 9.45
CA LEU A 47 2.49 -2.13 9.97
C LEU A 47 2.51 -3.62 9.64
N SER A 48 1.42 -4.22 9.15
CA SER A 48 1.44 -5.58 8.61
C SER A 48 2.18 -5.66 7.25
N PHE A 49 2.34 -4.53 6.55
CA PHE A 49 3.13 -4.45 5.33
C PHE A 49 4.62 -4.32 5.69
N PRO A 50 5.47 -5.28 5.29
CA PRO A 50 6.87 -5.31 5.72
C PRO A 50 7.67 -4.04 5.40
N ILE A 51 7.40 -3.41 4.26
CA ILE A 51 8.07 -2.18 3.83
C ILE A 51 7.74 -1.00 4.76
N VAL A 52 6.47 -0.83 5.14
CA VAL A 52 6.02 0.26 6.03
C VAL A 52 6.65 0.08 7.40
N ARG A 53 6.59 -1.14 7.96
CA ARG A 53 7.24 -1.46 9.24
C ARG A 53 8.72 -1.16 9.21
N ARG A 54 9.42 -1.59 8.15
CA ARG A 54 10.86 -1.39 8.05
C ARG A 54 11.24 0.09 8.00
N VAL A 55 10.47 0.91 7.31
CA VAL A 55 10.67 2.36 7.26
C VAL A 55 10.46 2.97 8.65
N TYR A 56 9.36 2.64 9.32
CA TYR A 56 9.06 3.14 10.66
C TYR A 56 10.13 2.75 11.69
N ASP A 57 10.56 1.48 11.70
CA ASP A 57 11.63 1.00 12.58
C ASP A 57 12.93 1.81 12.40
N LEU A 58 13.30 2.13 11.15
CA LEU A 58 14.49 2.92 10.84
C LEU A 58 14.39 4.34 11.40
N VAL A 59 13.22 4.96 11.29
CA VAL A 59 12.97 6.32 11.82
C VAL A 59 12.97 6.32 13.35
N CYS A 60 12.40 5.29 14.00
CA CYS A 60 12.46 5.16 15.45
C CYS A 60 13.90 4.94 15.95
N LEU A 61 14.69 4.12 15.24
CA LEU A 61 16.09 3.87 15.58
C LEU A 61 16.98 5.10 15.36
N SER A 62 16.72 5.93 14.36
CA SER A 62 17.48 7.17 14.15
C SER A 62 17.22 8.19 15.26
N LYS A 63 15.96 8.37 15.67
CA LYS A 63 15.59 9.25 16.79
C LYS A 63 16.27 8.86 18.11
N ASN A 64 16.43 7.56 18.36
CA ASN A 64 17.12 7.08 19.57
C ASN A 64 18.63 7.31 19.57
N LYS A 65 19.26 7.57 18.41
CA LYS A 65 20.69 7.88 18.33
C LYS A 65 21.02 9.36 18.59
N GLU A 66 20.07 10.27 18.45
CA GLU A 66 20.28 11.70 18.74
C GLU A 66 20.22 12.04 20.24
N VAL A 67 19.82 11.08 21.08
CA VAL A 67 19.64 11.26 22.53
C VAL A 67 20.82 10.69 23.35
N LEU A 68 21.81 10.08 22.70
CA LEU A 68 23.06 9.58 23.31
C LEU A 68 24.25 10.45 22.88
#